data_AF-A0AAV0D0H2-F1
#
_entry.id   AF-A0AAV0D0H2-F1
#
_cell.length_a   1.000
_cell.length_b   1.000
_cell.length_c   1.000
_cell.angle_alpha   90.00
_cell.angle_beta   90.00
_cell.angle_gamma   90.00
#
_symmetry.space_group_name_H-M   'P 1'
#
loop_
_entity.id
_entity.type
_entity.pdbx_description
1 polymer ?
#
loop_
_entity_poly.entity_id
_entity_poly.type
_entity_poly.pdbx_seq_one_letter_code
_entity_poly.pdbx_strand_id
1 'polypeptide(L)'
;MFPESIRFQSITRHIATNWASSAQLPEELVLLQNGWGTLSSAVQRADEPCWTPATPLPNIPSTNNPINIWTVGQAAVALGIMLYKGRHVNLMLLANEQLATVPETVGGASYFRTFLTVNYVRVLNIDGENPGDLYGTVKVTDFWGEHTVYDRASGDTEEVYPQGLITLTGPSTAIDADDSVTISVSLKDHDTLSPDDEIAE
;
A
#
# COMPACT_ATOMS: atom_id res chain seq x y z
N MET A 1 0.04 7.10 -19.06
CA MET A 1 -0.05 8.57 -18.88
C MET A 1 -1.48 9.11 -19.04
N PHE A 2 -2.22 8.81 -20.11
CA PHE A 2 -3.55 9.40 -20.34
C PHE A 2 -4.59 9.16 -19.21
N PRO A 3 -4.71 7.97 -18.60
CA PRO A 3 -5.59 7.78 -17.45
C PRO A 3 -5.17 8.61 -16.23
N GLU A 4 -3.86 8.69 -15.96
CA GLU A 4 -3.32 9.43 -14.82
C GLU A 4 -3.46 10.94 -14.97
N SER A 5 -3.42 11.48 -16.19
CA SER A 5 -3.69 12.90 -16.43
C SER A 5 -5.15 13.28 -16.13
N ILE A 6 -6.10 12.36 -16.32
CA ILE A 6 -7.50 12.58 -15.94
C ILE A 6 -7.66 12.50 -14.41
N ARG A 7 -6.93 11.58 -13.76
CA ARG A 7 -6.95 11.42 -12.30
C ARG A 7 -6.32 12.59 -11.55
N PHE A 8 -5.30 13.24 -12.10
CA PHE A 8 -4.59 14.32 -11.42
C PHE A 8 -4.25 15.49 -12.36
N GLN A 9 -4.68 16.70 -11.97
CA GLN A 9 -4.40 17.91 -12.74
C GLN A 9 -2.89 18.24 -12.78
N SER A 10 -2.14 17.90 -11.73
CA SER A 10 -0.69 18.07 -11.67
C SER A 10 0.03 17.25 -12.75
N ILE A 11 -0.43 16.02 -13.02
CA ILE A 11 0.10 15.15 -14.09
C ILE A 11 -0.26 15.72 -15.46
N THR A 12 -1.50 16.19 -15.65
CA THR A 12 -1.88 16.92 -16.88
C THR A 12 -0.94 18.11 -17.13
N ARG A 13 -0.67 18.92 -16.10
CA ARG A 13 0.20 20.09 -16.21
C ARG A 13 1.64 19.68 -16.53
N HIS A 14 2.18 18.63 -15.91
CA HIS A 14 3.51 18.12 -16.20
C HIS A 14 3.66 17.67 -17.64
N ILE A 15 2.70 16.89 -18.15
CA ILE A 15 2.69 16.43 -19.54
C ILE A 15 2.59 17.62 -20.50
N ALA A 16 1.71 18.58 -20.25
CA ALA A 16 1.54 19.75 -21.10
C ALA A 16 2.81 20.61 -21.18
N THR A 17 3.47 20.84 -20.04
CA THR A 17 4.72 21.62 -19.96
C THR A 17 5.90 20.89 -20.61
N ASN A 18 5.95 19.55 -20.54
CA ASN A 18 7.07 18.74 -20.99
C ASN A 18 6.78 17.92 -22.25
N TRP A 19 5.74 18.28 -23.00
CA TRP A 19 5.26 17.52 -24.15
C TRP A 19 6.36 17.23 -25.18
N ALA A 20 7.29 18.17 -25.38
CA ALA A 20 8.35 18.07 -26.37
C ALA A 20 9.67 17.47 -25.84
N SER A 21 9.82 17.30 -24.52
CA SER A 21 11.11 16.98 -23.89
C SER A 21 11.23 15.55 -23.37
N SER A 22 10.19 14.73 -23.50
CA SER A 22 10.15 13.36 -22.94
C SER A 22 10.59 13.31 -21.47
N ALA A 23 10.32 14.39 -20.71
CA ALA A 23 10.79 14.50 -19.34
C ALA A 23 10.21 13.37 -18.48
N GLN A 24 11.06 12.78 -17.63
CA GLN A 24 10.63 11.80 -16.66
C GLN A 24 9.60 12.40 -15.70
N LEU A 25 8.76 11.53 -15.15
CA LEU A 25 7.77 11.94 -14.16
C LEU A 25 8.48 12.14 -12.81
N PRO A 26 8.36 13.31 -12.16
CA PRO A 26 8.89 13.53 -10.82
C PRO A 26 8.33 12.50 -9.83
N GLU A 27 9.13 12.13 -8.84
CA GLU A 27 8.77 11.16 -7.81
C GLU A 27 7.44 11.52 -7.11
N GLU A 28 7.21 12.79 -6.80
CA GLU A 28 5.95 13.28 -6.22
C GLU A 28 4.71 12.92 -7.06
N LEU A 29 4.85 12.96 -8.39
CA LEU A 29 3.75 12.62 -9.30
C LEU A 29 3.58 11.10 -9.46
N VAL A 30 4.65 10.32 -9.31
CA VAL A 30 4.57 8.84 -9.21
C VAL A 30 3.86 8.45 -7.93
N LEU A 31 4.19 9.07 -6.81
CA LEU A 31 3.52 8.84 -5.54
C LEU A 31 2.02 9.19 -5.64
N LEU A 32 1.66 10.31 -6.29
CA LEU A 32 0.26 10.63 -6.55
C LEU A 32 -0.47 9.52 -7.33
N GLN A 33 0.15 8.96 -8.37
CA GLN A 33 -0.42 7.82 -9.10
C GLN A 33 -0.68 6.64 -8.18
N ASN A 34 0.29 6.32 -7.32
CA ASN A 34 0.21 5.21 -6.37
C ASN A 34 -0.77 5.49 -5.22
N GLY A 35 -1.12 6.75 -4.94
CA GLY A 35 -2.04 7.14 -3.86
C GLY A 35 -3.46 7.40 -4.28
N TRP A 36 -3.83 7.12 -5.53
CA TRP A 36 -5.15 7.50 -6.06
C TRP A 36 -6.31 6.86 -5.31
N GLY A 37 -6.23 5.57 -4.97
CA GLY A 37 -7.25 4.86 -4.22
C GLY A 37 -7.37 5.39 -2.79
N THR A 38 -6.24 5.57 -2.12
CA THR A 38 -6.15 6.18 -0.78
C THR A 38 -6.77 7.57 -0.71
N LEU A 39 -6.36 8.48 -1.61
CA LEU A 39 -6.88 9.84 -1.65
C LEU A 39 -8.38 9.86 -1.98
N SER A 40 -8.81 9.07 -2.98
CA SER A 40 -10.23 8.94 -3.34
C SER A 40 -11.06 8.45 -2.16
N SER A 41 -10.56 7.46 -1.42
CA SER A 41 -11.22 6.87 -0.26
C SER A 41 -11.27 7.86 0.92
N ALA A 42 -10.21 8.63 1.13
CA ALA A 42 -10.17 9.66 2.16
C ALA A 42 -11.18 10.79 1.89
N VAL A 43 -11.32 11.24 0.64
CA VAL A 43 -12.33 12.24 0.25
C VAL A 43 -13.74 11.68 0.39
N GLN A 44 -14.02 10.47 -0.08
CA GLN A 44 -15.35 9.87 0.04
C GLN A 44 -15.77 9.61 1.49
N ARG A 45 -14.83 9.27 2.39
CA ARG A 45 -15.09 9.13 3.83
C ARG A 45 -15.44 10.45 4.51
N ALA A 46 -15.08 11.58 3.91
CA ALA A 46 -15.37 12.89 4.43
C ALA A 46 -16.82 13.36 4.17
N ASP A 47 -17.65 12.55 3.51
CA ASP A 47 -19.09 12.81 3.35
C ASP A 47 -19.91 12.62 4.66
N GLU A 48 -19.27 12.25 5.78
CA GLU A 48 -19.89 12.24 7.11
C GLU A 48 -20.03 13.70 7.64
N PRO A 49 -21.07 14.03 8.43
CA PRO A 49 -21.51 15.42 8.69
C PRO A 49 -20.55 16.34 9.48
N CYS A 50 -19.33 15.89 9.82
CA CYS A 50 -18.39 16.60 10.68
C CYS A 50 -17.07 17.02 10.02
N TRP A 51 -16.87 16.76 8.72
CA TRP A 51 -15.61 17.06 8.04
C TRP A 51 -15.65 18.42 7.33
N THR A 52 -14.51 19.11 7.34
CA THR A 52 -14.25 20.39 6.68
C THR A 52 -13.07 20.24 5.71
N PRO A 53 -12.84 21.16 4.76
CA PRO A 53 -11.65 21.13 3.91
C PRO A 53 -10.31 21.12 4.68
N ALA A 54 -10.30 21.60 5.93
CA ALA A 54 -9.14 21.59 6.80
C ALA A 54 -8.98 20.29 7.60
N THR A 55 -9.93 19.36 7.53
CA THR A 55 -9.87 18.16 8.35
C THR A 55 -8.73 17.24 7.85
N PRO A 56 -7.87 16.74 8.76
CA PRO A 56 -6.78 15.83 8.41
C PRO A 56 -7.28 14.61 7.67
N LEU A 57 -6.46 14.02 6.79
CA LEU A 57 -6.87 12.83 6.06
C LEU A 57 -7.01 11.63 7.01
N PRO A 58 -8.17 10.95 7.04
CA PRO A 58 -8.43 9.87 7.97
C PRO A 58 -7.53 8.65 7.70
N ASN A 59 -6.86 8.16 8.75
CA ASN A 59 -5.93 7.02 8.75
C ASN A 59 -4.68 7.20 7.87
N ILE A 60 -4.24 8.45 7.69
CA ILE A 60 -2.88 8.74 7.22
C ILE A 60 -1.98 8.79 8.47
N PRO A 61 -0.89 8.01 8.53
CA PRO A 61 0.11 8.19 9.58
C PRO A 61 0.53 9.67 9.64
N SER A 62 0.44 10.28 10.81
CA SER A 62 0.73 11.72 10.99
C SER A 62 2.20 12.09 10.73
N THR A 63 3.04 11.09 10.55
CA THR A 63 4.46 11.20 10.23
C THR A 63 4.72 10.46 8.93
N ASN A 64 5.46 11.09 8.01
CA ASN A 64 5.91 10.49 6.75
C ASN A 64 4.85 10.36 5.64
N ASN A 65 4.21 11.48 5.28
CA ASN A 65 3.35 11.55 4.09
C ASN A 65 4.16 12.04 2.88
N PRO A 66 4.51 11.16 1.94
CA PRO A 66 5.45 11.46 0.87
C PRO A 66 4.88 12.42 -0.20
N ILE A 67 3.56 12.66 -0.22
CA ILE A 67 2.88 13.52 -1.20
C ILE A 67 2.54 14.91 -0.64
N ASN A 68 2.79 15.15 0.66
CA ASN A 68 2.52 16.43 1.31
C ASN A 68 1.06 16.92 1.18
N ILE A 69 0.10 15.99 1.05
CA ILE A 69 -1.34 16.25 1.08
C ILE A 69 -1.89 15.79 2.42
N TRP A 70 -2.27 16.70 3.30
CA TRP A 70 -2.60 16.43 4.70
C TRP A 70 -4.07 16.53 5.03
N THR A 71 -4.85 17.26 4.22
CA THR A 71 -6.27 17.49 4.49
C THR A 71 -7.17 16.95 3.38
N VAL A 72 -8.42 16.67 3.74
CA VAL A 72 -9.48 16.31 2.77
C VAL A 72 -9.58 17.33 1.65
N GLY A 73 -9.51 18.64 1.96
CA GLY A 73 -9.57 19.70 0.97
C GLY A 73 -8.39 19.66 -0.01
N GLN A 74 -7.18 19.39 0.47
CA GLN A 74 -6.00 19.23 -0.40
C GLN A 74 -6.14 18.01 -1.31
N ALA A 75 -6.63 16.88 -0.78
CA ALA A 75 -6.88 15.69 -1.58
C ALA A 75 -7.96 15.93 -2.65
N ALA A 76 -9.06 16.59 -2.29
CA ALA A 76 -10.14 16.93 -3.22
C ALA A 76 -9.68 17.85 -4.36
N VAL A 77 -8.77 18.80 -4.08
CA VAL A 77 -8.18 19.68 -5.11
C VAL A 77 -7.20 18.92 -6.01
N ALA A 78 -6.47 17.94 -5.47
CA ALA A 78 -5.50 17.17 -6.26
C ALA A 78 -6.18 16.20 -7.26
N LEU A 79 -7.34 15.65 -6.90
CA LEU A 79 -8.08 14.66 -7.68
C LEU A 79 -8.91 15.32 -8.79
N GLY A 80 -8.69 14.90 -10.04
CA GLY A 80 -9.54 15.23 -11.19
C GLY A 80 -10.74 14.28 -11.32
N ILE A 81 -10.57 13.01 -10.94
CA ILE A 81 -11.63 12.01 -10.80
C ILE A 81 -11.36 11.12 -9.59
N MET A 82 -12.41 10.59 -8.97
CA MET A 82 -12.30 9.70 -7.80
C MET A 82 -12.62 8.26 -8.16
N LEU A 83 -11.87 7.32 -7.57
CA LEU A 83 -12.23 5.91 -7.57
C LEU A 83 -13.45 5.70 -6.68
N TYR A 84 -14.59 5.31 -7.24
CA TYR A 84 -15.78 4.99 -6.43
C TYR A 84 -15.50 3.80 -5.51
N LYS A 85 -15.59 4.01 -4.20
CA LYS A 85 -15.53 2.95 -3.18
C LYS A 85 -16.95 2.74 -2.69
N GLY A 86 -17.53 1.59 -3.04
CA GLY A 86 -18.91 1.24 -2.71
C GLY A 86 -19.21 1.46 -1.24
N ARG A 87 -20.25 2.26 -0.95
CA ARG A 87 -20.74 2.47 0.41
C ARG A 87 -21.63 1.29 0.78
N HIS A 88 -21.24 0.53 1.79
CA HIS A 88 -22.13 -0.49 2.34
C HIS A 88 -22.88 0.10 3.52
N VAL A 89 -24.20 0.18 3.36
CA VAL A 89 -25.12 0.45 4.47
C VAL A 89 -25.33 -0.86 5.19
N ASN A 90 -25.02 -0.91 6.48
CA ASN A 90 -25.23 -2.12 7.27
C ASN A 90 -26.73 -2.30 7.53
N LEU A 91 -27.43 -3.02 6.63
CA LEU A 91 -28.89 -3.23 6.68
C LEU A 91 -29.35 -3.92 7.98
N MET A 92 -28.44 -4.60 8.71
CA MET A 92 -28.76 -5.17 10.04
C MET A 92 -29.03 -4.11 11.11
N LEU A 93 -28.43 -2.92 11.03
CA LEU A 93 -28.76 -1.82 11.95
C LEU A 93 -30.16 -1.27 11.66
N LEU A 94 -30.54 -1.19 10.38
CA LEU A 94 -31.85 -0.68 9.94
C LEU A 94 -33.00 -1.63 10.26
N ALA A 95 -32.74 -2.94 10.40
CA ALA A 95 -33.76 -3.94 10.69
C ALA A 95 -34.20 -3.98 12.17
N ASN A 96 -33.39 -3.42 13.09
CA ASN A 96 -33.70 -3.38 14.53
C ASN A 96 -34.31 -2.05 15.00
N GLU A 97 -34.37 -1.03 14.16
CA GLU A 97 -34.98 0.27 14.47
C GLU A 97 -36.42 0.34 13.95
N GLN A 98 -37.33 -0.44 14.55
CA GLN A 98 -38.74 -0.09 14.49
C GLN A 98 -39.05 0.98 15.55
N LEU A 99 -39.50 2.14 15.05
CA LEU A 99 -40.23 3.23 15.72
C LEU A 99 -39.38 4.41 16.26
N ALA A 100 -39.72 5.59 15.69
CA ALA A 100 -39.46 6.96 16.12
C ALA A 100 -38.15 7.63 15.65
N THR A 101 -38.31 8.51 14.65
CA THR A 101 -37.48 9.72 14.41
C THR A 101 -35.98 9.54 14.65
N VAL A 102 -35.33 8.83 13.74
CA VAL A 102 -33.88 8.79 13.68
C VAL A 102 -33.44 9.95 12.79
N PRO A 103 -32.64 10.93 13.28
CA PRO A 103 -32.08 11.95 12.42
C PRO A 103 -31.26 11.27 11.32
N GLU A 104 -31.18 11.85 10.12
CA GLU A 104 -30.39 11.39 8.96
C GLU A 104 -28.87 11.20 9.24
N THR A 105 -28.45 11.26 10.50
CA THR A 105 -27.10 11.13 11.02
C THR A 105 -26.76 9.73 11.55
N VAL A 106 -27.42 8.65 11.08
CA VAL A 106 -26.86 7.29 11.33
C VAL A 106 -25.68 7.09 10.39
N GLY A 107 -24.56 7.65 10.82
CA GLY A 107 -23.22 7.38 10.30
C GLY A 107 -22.97 5.88 10.37
N GLY A 108 -23.03 5.24 9.22
CA GLY A 108 -22.83 3.81 9.05
C GLY A 108 -22.25 3.49 7.68
N ALA A 109 -21.58 4.46 7.04
CA ALA A 109 -20.82 4.23 5.83
C ALA A 109 -19.56 3.41 6.17
N SER A 110 -19.61 2.10 5.99
CA SER A 110 -18.37 1.31 6.00
C SER A 110 -17.75 1.36 4.61
N TYR A 111 -16.51 1.81 4.53
CA TYR A 111 -15.68 1.74 3.34
C TYR A 111 -14.72 0.57 3.52
N PHE A 112 -14.79 -0.42 2.64
CA PHE A 112 -13.86 -1.53 2.67
C PHE A 112 -12.46 -1.05 2.32
N ARG A 113 -11.48 -1.51 3.10
CA ARG A 113 -10.08 -1.53 2.72
C ARG A 113 -9.68 -2.96 2.41
N THR A 114 -8.96 -3.10 1.32
CA THR A 114 -8.29 -4.33 0.96
C THR A 114 -6.97 -4.37 1.71
N PHE A 115 -6.71 -5.48 2.41
CA PHE A 115 -5.43 -5.71 3.06
C PHE A 115 -4.77 -6.92 2.42
N LEU A 116 -3.44 -6.91 2.41
CA LEU A 116 -2.63 -8.02 1.95
C LEU A 116 -2.01 -8.76 3.14
N THR A 117 -1.94 -10.09 3.04
CA THR A 117 -1.24 -10.95 3.99
C THR A 117 -0.35 -11.90 3.22
N VAL A 118 0.92 -11.95 3.58
CA VAL A 118 1.86 -12.95 3.07
C VAL A 118 1.77 -14.17 3.97
N ASN A 119 1.22 -15.28 3.44
CA ASN A 119 1.01 -16.50 4.23
C ASN A 119 2.23 -17.42 4.24
N TYR A 120 2.96 -17.48 3.12
CA TYR A 120 4.20 -18.25 3.01
C TYR A 120 5.05 -17.71 1.87
N VAL A 121 6.36 -17.91 1.99
CA VAL A 121 7.33 -17.78 0.90
C VAL A 121 8.01 -19.14 0.78
N ARG A 122 8.06 -19.68 -0.44
CA ARG A 122 8.63 -20.99 -0.73
C ARG A 122 9.91 -20.82 -1.53
N VAL A 123 10.99 -21.44 -1.05
CA VAL A 123 12.27 -21.48 -1.78
C VAL A 123 12.24 -22.70 -2.69
N LEU A 124 12.35 -22.48 -4.00
CA LEU A 124 12.27 -23.58 -4.97
C LEU A 124 13.60 -24.32 -5.14
N ASN A 125 14.71 -23.57 -5.06
CA ASN A 125 16.08 -24.03 -5.15
C ASN A 125 16.96 -23.09 -4.31
N ILE A 126 17.98 -23.64 -3.67
CA ILE A 126 19.04 -22.89 -2.99
C ILE A 126 20.28 -23.35 -3.72
N ASP A 127 20.61 -22.69 -4.85
CA ASP A 127 21.77 -22.93 -5.75
C ASP A 127 22.27 -24.37 -6.07
N GLY A 128 21.53 -25.42 -5.70
CA GLY A 128 21.97 -26.82 -5.78
C GLY A 128 22.23 -27.48 -4.42
N GLU A 129 22.21 -26.73 -3.32
CA GLU A 129 22.37 -27.20 -1.95
C GLU A 129 21.10 -27.80 -1.33
N ASN A 130 21.31 -28.65 -0.32
CA ASN A 130 20.25 -29.40 0.37
C ASN A 130 20.73 -30.00 1.72
N PRO A 131 20.49 -29.33 2.87
CA PRO A 131 19.92 -27.98 3.00
C PRO A 131 20.93 -26.89 2.58
N GLY A 132 20.45 -25.66 2.47
CA GLY A 132 21.30 -24.46 2.43
C GLY A 132 20.94 -23.48 3.55
N ASP A 133 21.79 -22.48 3.77
CA ASP A 133 21.78 -21.51 4.85
C ASP A 133 21.25 -20.14 4.37
N LEU A 134 19.92 -20.00 4.33
CA LEU A 134 19.25 -18.83 3.75
C LEU A 134 19.32 -17.59 4.67
N TYR A 135 19.65 -16.43 4.10
CA TYR A 135 19.47 -15.13 4.75
C TYR A 135 19.02 -14.04 3.76
N GLY A 136 18.73 -12.84 4.28
CA GLY A 136 18.30 -11.70 3.49
C GLY A 136 16.94 -11.17 3.91
N THR A 137 16.22 -10.55 2.97
CA THR A 137 14.95 -9.86 3.24
C THR A 137 13.86 -10.18 2.23
N VAL A 138 12.61 -10.22 2.72
CA VAL A 138 11.41 -10.09 1.90
C VAL A 138 10.64 -8.90 2.43
N LYS A 139 10.41 -7.92 1.57
CA LYS A 139 9.77 -6.66 1.91
C LYS A 139 8.58 -6.41 1.00
N VAL A 140 7.55 -5.79 1.56
CA VAL A 140 6.36 -5.39 0.83
C VAL A 140 6.17 -3.90 1.00
N THR A 141 6.14 -3.16 -0.10
CA THR A 141 5.93 -1.71 -0.09
C THR A 141 4.53 -1.41 -0.56
N ASP A 142 3.73 -0.81 0.32
CA ASP A 142 2.45 -0.24 -0.01
C ASP A 142 2.57 1.29 -0.17
N PHE A 143 1.42 1.97 -0.26
CA PHE A 143 1.39 3.42 -0.34
C PHE A 143 1.96 4.13 0.90
N TRP A 144 1.86 3.51 2.08
CA TRP A 144 2.26 4.07 3.37
C TRP A 144 3.72 3.82 3.70
N GLY A 145 4.32 2.78 3.12
CA GLY A 145 5.75 2.55 3.20
C GLY A 145 6.14 1.09 3.04
N GLU A 146 7.35 0.80 3.48
CA GLU A 146 7.95 -0.53 3.41
C GLU A 146 7.61 -1.34 4.67
N HIS A 147 7.20 -2.58 4.46
CA HIS A 147 6.88 -3.57 5.50
C HIS A 147 7.81 -4.77 5.36
N THR A 148 8.56 -5.07 6.41
CA THR A 148 9.43 -6.25 6.46
C THR A 148 8.61 -7.50 6.79
N VAL A 149 8.65 -8.50 5.90
CA VAL A 149 7.96 -9.79 6.05
C VAL A 149 8.93 -10.89 6.49
N TYR A 150 10.15 -10.84 5.98
CA TYR A 150 11.26 -11.70 6.36
C TYR A 150 12.52 -10.85 6.46
N ASP A 151 13.34 -11.10 7.48
CA ASP A 151 14.61 -10.41 7.71
C ASP A 151 15.51 -11.31 8.55
N ARG A 152 16.60 -11.76 7.92
CA ARG A 152 17.68 -12.53 8.54
C ARG A 152 19.00 -11.93 8.13
N ALA A 153 19.84 -11.64 9.11
CA ALA A 153 21.20 -11.21 8.86
C ALA A 153 22.07 -12.42 8.45
N SER A 154 23.18 -12.17 7.74
CA SER A 154 24.10 -13.24 7.32
C SER A 154 24.71 -14.04 8.49
N GLY A 155 24.72 -13.50 9.70
CA GLY A 155 25.17 -14.22 10.90
C GLY A 155 24.07 -15.01 11.64
N ASP A 156 22.83 -14.99 11.15
CA ASP A 156 21.66 -15.67 11.73
C ASP A 156 20.84 -16.30 10.59
N THR A 157 21.46 -17.24 9.88
CA THR A 157 20.86 -17.93 8.73
C THR A 157 19.73 -18.87 9.18
N GLU A 158 18.87 -19.22 8.23
CA GLU A 158 17.85 -20.24 8.39
C GLU A 158 18.18 -21.43 7.49
N GLU A 159 18.36 -22.61 8.09
CA GLU A 159 18.50 -23.86 7.34
C GLU A 159 17.19 -24.17 6.60
N VAL A 160 17.21 -24.13 5.27
CA VAL A 160 16.03 -24.39 4.42
C VAL A 160 16.36 -25.48 3.41
N TYR A 161 15.37 -26.34 3.14
CA TYR A 161 15.45 -27.37 2.11
C TYR A 161 14.79 -26.87 0.82
N PRO A 162 15.19 -27.34 -0.37
CA PRO A 162 14.44 -27.09 -1.60
C PRO A 162 12.96 -27.45 -1.43
N GLN A 163 12.06 -26.60 -1.93
CA GLN A 163 10.60 -26.63 -1.71
C GLN A 163 10.14 -26.27 -0.28
N GLY A 164 11.06 -25.95 0.62
CA GLY A 164 10.80 -25.51 1.98
C GLY A 164 10.15 -24.14 2.07
N LEU A 165 9.52 -23.88 3.20
CA LEU A 165 8.96 -22.57 3.54
C LEU A 165 9.90 -21.86 4.49
N ILE A 166 10.11 -20.56 4.28
CA ILE A 166 10.91 -19.73 5.20
C ILE A 166 10.05 -19.27 6.37
N THR A 167 10.69 -19.02 7.50
CA THR A 167 10.04 -18.53 8.71
C THR A 167 9.81 -17.02 8.61
N LEU A 168 8.59 -16.61 8.24
CA LEU A 168 8.22 -15.19 8.17
C LEU A 168 8.33 -14.54 9.56
N THR A 169 8.97 -13.38 9.63
CA THR A 169 9.23 -12.62 10.87
C THR A 169 8.31 -11.39 11.03
N GLY A 170 7.52 -11.07 10.02
CA GLY A 170 6.61 -9.93 10.01
C GLY A 170 5.43 -10.10 9.03
N PRO A 171 4.72 -9.01 8.70
CA PRO A 171 4.93 -7.63 9.14
C PRO A 171 4.31 -7.33 10.52
N SER A 172 4.87 -6.34 11.23
CA SER A 172 4.34 -5.87 12.53
C SER A 172 3.08 -5.01 12.41
N THR A 173 2.74 -4.59 11.20
CA THR A 173 1.58 -3.78 10.84
C THR A 173 0.87 -4.36 9.62
N ALA A 174 -0.42 -4.06 9.46
CA ALA A 174 -1.17 -4.46 8.27
C ALA A 174 -0.62 -3.77 7.02
N ILE A 175 -0.62 -4.49 5.89
CA ILE A 175 -0.23 -3.98 4.56
C ILE A 175 -1.50 -3.55 3.83
N ASP A 176 -1.59 -2.27 3.45
CA ASP A 176 -2.68 -1.75 2.65
C ASP A 176 -2.55 -2.24 1.19
N ALA A 177 -3.63 -2.77 0.64
CA ALA A 177 -3.70 -3.29 -0.72
C ALA A 177 -4.80 -2.60 -1.54
N ASP A 178 -5.29 -1.45 -1.06
CA ASP A 178 -6.21 -0.62 -1.82
C ASP A 178 -5.55 0.08 -3.03
N ASP A 179 -4.22 0.17 -3.01
CA ASP A 179 -3.38 0.78 -4.03
C ASP A 179 -2.31 -0.22 -4.54
N SER A 180 -1.35 0.26 -5.34
CA SER A 180 -0.25 -0.59 -5.82
C SER A 180 0.60 -1.10 -4.66
N VAL A 181 0.91 -2.39 -4.70
CA VAL A 181 1.84 -3.04 -3.77
C VAL A 181 3.01 -3.61 -4.57
N THR A 182 4.22 -3.41 -4.07
CA THR A 182 5.44 -3.99 -4.62
C THR A 182 6.01 -5.00 -3.62
N ILE A 183 6.44 -6.16 -4.10
CA ILE A 183 7.15 -7.16 -3.29
C ILE A 183 8.60 -7.16 -3.75
N SER A 184 9.52 -6.91 -2.83
CA SER A 184 10.97 -6.94 -3.05
C SER A 184 11.56 -8.11 -2.29
N VAL A 185 12.34 -8.92 -2.98
CA VAL A 185 12.97 -10.13 -2.43
C VAL A 185 14.46 -9.97 -2.64
N SER A 186 15.26 -10.10 -1.58
CA SER A 186 16.71 -10.14 -1.69
C SER A 186 17.18 -11.26 -0.78
N LEU A 187 17.43 -12.42 -1.37
CA LEU A 187 17.75 -13.65 -0.65
C LEU A 187 19.08 -14.23 -1.13
N LYS A 188 19.85 -14.75 -0.19
CA LYS A 188 21.17 -15.32 -0.42
C LYS A 188 21.35 -16.60 0.37
N ASP A 189 22.19 -17.48 -0.15
CA ASP A 189 22.72 -18.63 0.57
C ASP A 189 24.05 -18.25 1.21
N HIS A 190 24.26 -18.65 2.47
CA HIS A 190 25.47 -18.34 3.19
C HIS A 190 26.49 -19.47 3.08
N ASP A 191 27.69 -19.12 2.65
CA ASP A 191 28.77 -20.07 2.45
C ASP A 191 29.93 -19.85 3.42
N THR A 192 30.41 -20.94 4.02
CA THR A 192 31.55 -20.86 4.96
C THR A 192 32.90 -20.80 4.24
N LEU A 193 33.02 -21.46 3.08
CA LEU A 193 34.28 -21.65 2.35
C LEU A 193 34.30 -20.98 0.96
N SER A 194 33.15 -20.47 0.51
CA SER A 194 32.94 -19.71 -0.73
C SER A 194 32.31 -18.36 -0.41
N PRO A 195 32.23 -17.43 -1.40
CA PRO A 195 31.32 -16.30 -1.31
C PRO A 195 29.86 -16.76 -1.35
N ASP A 196 29.02 -16.11 -0.56
CA ASP A 196 27.56 -16.28 -0.56
C ASP A 196 26.93 -16.15 -1.97
N ASP A 197 25.99 -17.04 -2.27
CA ASP A 197 25.32 -17.12 -3.56
C ASP A 197 23.96 -16.41 -3.54
N GLU A 198 23.59 -15.81 -4.68
CA GLU A 198 22.32 -15.10 -4.82
C GLU A 198 21.19 -16.04 -5.19
N ILE A 199 20.11 -16.02 -4.41
CA ILE A 199 18.92 -16.85 -4.64
C ILE A 199 17.82 -16.05 -5.34
N ALA A 200 17.65 -14.76 -5.01
CA ALA A 200 16.67 -13.86 -5.63
C ALA A 200 16.97 -12.37 -5.39
N GLU A 201 16.64 -11.53 -6.38
CA GLU A 201 16.63 -10.05 -6.37
C GLU A 201 15.39 -9.47 -7.09
#